data_AF-A0A1X4HX29-F1
#
_entry.id   AF-A0A1X4HX29-F1
#
_cell.length_a   1.000
_cell.length_b   1.000
_cell.length_c   1.000
_cell.angle_alpha   90.00
_cell.angle_beta   90.00
_cell.angle_gamma   90.00
#
_symmetry.space_group_name_H-M   'P 1'
#
loop_
_entity.id
_entity.type
_entity.pdbx_description
1 polymer ?
#
loop_
_entity_poly.entity_id
_entity_poly.type
_entity_poly.pdbx_seq_one_letter_code
_entity_poly.pdbx_strand_id
1 'polypeptide(L)' 'PYDGALELHRRLAGSALVTERDAGSHGLAGGANACVHGHLEAYLLDGRVPGRRASCAPHPEPEPASADRRTGEARPAA' A
#
# COMPACT_ATOMS: atom_id res chain seq x y z
N PRO A 1 0.01 -8.05 -9.12
CA PRO A 1 1.21 -8.89 -8.83
C PRO A 1 2.50 -8.08 -9.01
N TYR A 2 3.60 -8.47 -8.35
CA TYR A 2 4.86 -7.70 -8.38
C TYR A 2 5.53 -7.68 -9.77
N ASP A 3 5.57 -8.81 -10.47
CA ASP A 3 6.19 -8.88 -11.80
C ASP A 3 5.53 -7.95 -12.83
N GLY A 4 4.21 -7.76 -12.71
CA GLY A 4 3.48 -6.79 -13.52
C GLY A 4 3.92 -5.34 -13.26
N ALA A 5 4.25 -5.00 -12.01
CA ALA A 5 4.78 -3.67 -11.67
C ALA A 5 6.20 -3.47 -12.21
N LEU A 6 7.03 -4.52 -12.22
CA LEU A 6 8.36 -4.49 -12.85
C LEU A 6 8.25 -4.24 -14.36
N GLU A 7 7.34 -4.93 -15.03
CA GLU A 7 7.11 -4.76 -16.46
C GLU A 7 6.56 -3.36 -16.80
N LEU A 8 5.62 -2.84 -16.01
CA LEU A 8 5.14 -1.48 -16.17
C LEU A 8 6.26 -0.45 -16.02
N HIS A 9 7.09 -0.57 -14.98
CA HIS A 9 8.23 0.32 -14.75
C HIS A 9 9.26 0.26 -15.89
N ARG A 10 9.43 -0.90 -16.53
CA ARG A 10 10.28 -1.04 -17.71
C ARG A 10 9.71 -0.29 -18.92
N ARG A 11 8.39 -0.36 -19.14
CA ARG A 11 7.71 0.29 -20.27
C ARG A 11 7.56 1.80 -20.09
N LEU A 12 7.36 2.25 -18.85
CA LEU A 12 7.21 3.66 -18.50
C LEU A 12 8.57 4.27 -18.18
N ALA A 13 9.36 4.56 -19.22
CA ALA A 13 10.69 5.14 -19.08
C ALA A 13 10.65 6.45 -18.27
N GLY A 14 11.62 6.63 -17.37
CA GLY A 14 11.68 7.79 -16.47
C GLY A 14 10.79 7.67 -15.22
N SER A 15 9.97 6.63 -15.10
CA SER A 15 9.23 6.36 -13.85
C SER A 15 10.16 5.94 -12.71
N ALA A 16 9.70 6.12 -11.46
CA ALA A 16 10.30 5.55 -10.26
C ALA A 16 9.42 4.42 -9.71
N LEU A 17 10.03 3.33 -9.25
CA LEU A 17 9.32 2.22 -8.61
C LEU A 17 9.57 2.23 -7.10
N VAL A 18 8.52 2.49 -6.33
CA VAL A 18 8.51 2.30 -4.88
C VAL A 18 7.92 0.93 -4.56
N THR A 19 8.61 0.10 -3.80
CA THR A 19 8.17 -1.25 -3.43
C THR A 19 8.09 -1.39 -1.93
N GLU A 20 6.91 -1.74 -1.42
CA GLU A 20 6.80 -2.33 -0.08
C GLU A 20 7.22 -3.80 -0.17
N ARG A 21 8.18 -4.19 0.67
CA ARG A 21 8.68 -5.57 0.72
C ARG A 21 7.99 -6.37 1.80
N ASP A 22 7.92 -7.67 1.60
CA ASP A 22 7.51 -8.64 2.62
C ASP A 22 6.10 -8.35 3.19
N ALA A 23 5.21 -7.79 2.37
CA ALA A 23 3.82 -7.50 2.69
C ALA A 23 2.87 -7.99 1.59
N GLY A 24 1.63 -8.27 1.95
CA GLY A 24 0.55 -8.62 1.02
C GLY A 24 -0.59 -7.62 1.06
N SER A 25 -0.74 -6.77 0.04
CA SER A 25 -1.89 -5.87 -0.11
C SER A 25 -2.17 -5.52 -1.58
N HIS A 26 -3.38 -5.01 -1.86
CA HIS A 26 -3.79 -4.51 -3.17
C HIS A 26 -4.20 -3.04 -3.05
N GLY A 27 -3.27 -2.15 -3.39
CA GLY A 27 -3.42 -0.71 -3.22
C GLY A 27 -2.65 -0.22 -1.99
N LEU A 28 -1.67 0.66 -2.23
CA LEU A 28 -0.83 1.25 -1.17
C LEU A 28 -0.94 2.77 -1.10
N ALA A 29 -1.46 3.41 -2.16
CA ALA A 29 -1.65 4.86 -2.19
C ALA A 29 -2.67 5.28 -1.13
N GLY A 30 -2.25 6.14 -0.19
CA GLY A 30 -3.08 6.55 0.96
C GLY A 30 -3.24 5.48 2.05
N GLY A 31 -2.47 4.38 1.99
CA GLY A 31 -2.49 3.31 2.99
C GLY A 31 -1.65 3.61 4.23
N ALA A 32 -1.53 2.62 5.13
CA ALA A 32 -0.86 2.75 6.42
C ALA A 32 0.68 2.80 6.35
N ASN A 33 1.29 2.50 5.20
CA ASN A 33 2.75 2.52 5.07
C ASN A 33 3.27 3.96 4.90
N ALA A 34 3.81 4.54 5.97
CA ALA A 34 4.33 5.91 5.97
C ALA A 34 5.47 6.15 4.95
N CYS A 35 6.32 5.14 4.69
CA CYS A 35 7.39 5.26 3.69
C CYS A 35 6.83 5.37 2.27
N VAL A 36 5.87 4.51 1.91
CA VAL A 36 5.21 4.58 0.60
C VAL A 36 4.41 5.87 0.47
N HIS A 37 3.68 6.24 1.53
CA HIS A 37 2.87 7.46 1.57
C HIS A 37 3.72 8.72 1.39
N GLY A 38 4.84 8.83 2.11
CA GLY A 38 5.75 9.97 2.00
C GLY A 38 6.33 10.14 0.58
N HIS A 39 6.62 9.05 -0.13
CA HIS A 39 7.03 9.14 -1.54
C HIS A 39 5.90 9.59 -2.46
N LEU A 40 4.68 9.13 -2.21
CA LEU A 40 3.51 9.54 -2.98
C LEU A 40 3.21 11.03 -2.79
N GLU A 41 3.19 11.51 -1.55
CA GLU A 41 2.96 12.92 -1.23
C GLU A 41 4.06 13.81 -1.82
N ALA A 42 5.33 13.44 -1.66
CA ALA A 42 6.45 14.19 -2.23
C ALA A 42 6.33 14.34 -3.76
N TYR A 43 5.84 13.29 -4.45
CA TYR A 43 5.60 13.36 -5.89
C TYR A 43 4.41 14.26 -6.23
N LEU A 44 3.27 14.07 -5.56
CA LEU A 44 2.03 14.79 -5.89
C LEU A 44 2.08 16.27 -5.50
N LEU A 45 2.71 16.61 -4.38
CA LEU A 45 2.76 17.97 -3.85
C LEU A 45 3.94 18.76 -4.40
N ASP A 46 5.11 18.12 -4.52
CA ASP A 46 6.36 18.81 -4.83
C ASP A 46 7.03 18.35 -6.13
N GLY A 47 6.47 17.35 -6.83
CA GLY A 47 7.11 16.73 -8.00
C GLY A 47 8.39 15.95 -7.69
N ARG A 48 8.71 15.73 -6.41
CA ARG A 48 9.93 15.05 -5.98
C ARG A 48 9.76 13.55 -6.08
N VAL A 49 10.54 12.92 -6.95
CA VAL A 49 10.61 11.47 -7.09
C VAL A 49 11.81 10.92 -6.33
N PRO A 50 11.73 9.70 -5.75
CA PRO A 50 12.94 9.01 -5.37
C PRO A 50 13.79 8.73 -6.62
N GLY A 51 15.02 8.26 -6.44
CA GLY A 51 15.78 7.68 -7.55
C GLY A 51 14.98 6.56 -8.25
N ARG A 52 15.61 5.86 -9.21
CA ARG A 52 14.88 4.90 -10.06
C ARG A 52 14.05 3.86 -9.28
N ARG A 53 14.52 3.43 -8.11
CA ARG A 53 13.84 2.47 -7.23
C ARG A 53 13.99 2.89 -5.77
N ALA A 54 12.94 2.69 -4.99
CA ALA A 54 12.95 2.79 -3.54
C ALA A 54 12.33 1.53 -2.92
N SER A 55 12.70 1.23 -1.68
CA SER A 55 12.20 0.07 -0.94
C SER A 55 11.76 0.49 0.44
N CYS A 56 10.54 0.09 0.79
CA CYS A 56 9.92 0.33 2.09
C CYS A 56 9.75 -1.00 2.82
N ALA A 57 9.91 -0.96 4.14
CA ALA A 57 9.55 -2.06 5.04
C ALA A 57 8.03 -2.32 5.01
N PRO A 58 7.55 -3.51 5.40
CA PRO A 58 6.13 -3.82 5.42
C PRO A 58 5.36 -2.97 6.44
N HIS A 59 4.09 -2.71 6.16
CA HIS A 59 3.14 -2.24 7.17
C HIS A 59 2.71 -3.38 8.11
N PRO A 60 2.20 -3.06 9.32
CA PRO A 60 1.65 -4.06 10.22
C PRO A 60 0.48 -4.83 9.59
N GLU A 61 0.47 -6.15 9.76
CA GLU A 61 -0.66 -6.97 9.32
C GLU A 61 -1.91 -6.68 10.16
N PRO A 62 -3.12 -6.87 9.57
CA PRO A 62 -4.36 -6.71 10.32
C PRO A 62 -4.48 -7.81 11.39
N GLU A 63 -4.84 -7.39 12.61
CA GLU A 63 -5.19 -8.33 13.67
C GLU A 63 -6.57 -8.96 13.38
N PRO A 64 -6.73 -10.28 13.60
CA PRO A 64 -8.03 -10.91 13.45
C PRO A 64 -9.04 -10.33 14.44
N ALA A 65 -10.24 -10.03 13.97
CA ALA A 65 -11.31 -9.59 14.85
C ALA A 65 -11.70 -10.74 15.81
N SER A 66 -11.71 -10.48 17.11
CA SER A 66 -12.19 -11.43 18.13
C SER A 66 -13.67 -11.77 17.89
N ALA A 67 -14.01 -13.06 17.96
CA ALA A 67 -15.34 -13.59 17.63
C ALA A 67 -16.50 -12.97 18.45
N ASP A 68 -16.21 -12.36 19.60
CA ASP A 68 -17.20 -11.75 20.49
C ASP A 68 -17.95 -10.54 19.90
N ARG A 69 -17.42 -9.89 18.86
CA ARG A 69 -18.10 -8.75 18.22
C ARG A 69 -19.30 -9.14 17.36
N ARG A 70 -19.48 -10.42 17.00
CA ARG A 70 -20.64 -10.87 16.19
C ARG A 70 -21.88 -11.19 17.01
N THR A 71 -21.79 -11.22 18.35
CA THR A 71 -22.92 -11.55 19.23
C THR A 71 -23.78 -10.33 19.57
N GLY A 72 -23.37 -9.11 19.15
CA GLY A 72 -24.01 -7.86 19.56
C GLY A 72 -25.01 -7.24 18.56
N GLU A 73 -25.09 -7.71 17.33
CA GLU A 73 -25.92 -7.07 16.29
C GLU A 73 -26.83 -8.09 15.60
N ALA A 74 -27.71 -8.72 16.39
CA ALA A 74 -28.91 -9.33 15.84
C ALA A 74 -29.91 -8.19 15.56
N ARG A 75 -30.05 -7.81 14.29
CA ARG A 75 -31.10 -6.87 13.84
C ARG A 75 -32.47 -7.51 14.10
N PRO A 76 -33.42 -6.88 14.83
CA PRO A 76 -34.74 -7.45 15.00
C PRO A 76 -35.44 -7.50 13.64
N ALA A 77 -36.06 -8.63 13.34
CA ALA A 77 -36.91 -8.78 12.16
C ALA A 77 -38.20 -7.98 12.37
N ALA A 78 -38.58 -7.21 11.35
CA ALA A 78 -39.91 -6.62 11.18
C ALA A 78 -40.65 -7.38 10.08
#